data_AF-A0A2J6QZR2-F1
#
_entry.id   AF-A0A2J6QZR2-F1
#
_cell.length_a   1.000
_cell.length_b   1.000
_cell.length_c   1.000
_cell.angle_alpha   90.00
_cell.angle_beta   90.00
_cell.angle_gamma   90.00
#
_symmetry.space_group_name_H-M   'P 1'
#
loop_
_entity.id
_entity.type
_entity.pdbx_description
1 polymer ?
#
loop_
_entity_poly.entity_id
_entity_poly.type
_entity_poly.pdbx_seq_one_letter_code
_entity_poly.pdbx_strand_id
1 'polypeptide(L)'
;MDQVETWPHNPSTNNSRAGILGSYEARRLPTAMWCRLKGTSRLGAGADKSYWPLVVLCSKPGENVPQRIEQYYNSDPEGRRWNRTEACAFWIYLDLLSIFTDWDTTWKAARSNLGHRSKILHETERLTPVVEQTRNLHRDTATTIDLRESMRLHSFSMKHFLESIKEQSSDLAMRDDLIIRCKNTLVRLEYYDLTSATLLAQQENLLGLAFNTETVTQTQVNLNQTQAVNRITALGFIFLPLSFVASIFGITTFTASARWYPVAAVPTMVITVVIALLLGKVTSAWENISVERGTTREGVNPLTYYNGRLAKSSVNRSSDKV
;
A
#
# COMPACT_ATOMS: atom_id res chain seq x y z
N MET A 1 -0.01 40.00 -49.64
CA MET A 1 -0.27 41.29 -48.95
C MET A 1 -1.71 41.22 -48.45
N ASP A 2 -2.07 40.24 -47.64
CA ASP A 2 -1.66 39.98 -46.24
C ASP A 2 -2.34 40.99 -45.29
N GLN A 3 -3.59 40.71 -44.93
CA GLN A 3 -4.09 41.00 -43.59
C GLN A 3 -4.89 39.80 -43.11
N VAL A 4 -4.33 39.16 -42.08
CA VAL A 4 -4.81 38.00 -41.36
C VAL A 4 -5.72 38.49 -40.23
N GLU A 5 -6.92 37.94 -40.17
CA GLU A 5 -7.81 37.98 -39.01
C GLU A 5 -7.12 37.42 -37.77
N THR A 6 -7.11 38.18 -36.68
CA THR A 6 -6.80 37.64 -35.35
C THR A 6 -8.04 37.72 -34.47
N TRP A 7 -8.72 36.58 -34.36
CA TRP A 7 -9.67 36.28 -33.30
C TRP A 7 -8.95 36.10 -31.96
N PRO A 8 -9.52 36.52 -30.82
CA PRO A 8 -8.96 36.23 -29.51
C PRO A 8 -9.16 34.74 -29.17
N HIS A 9 -8.08 33.97 -29.30
CA HIS A 9 -7.98 32.65 -28.70
C HIS A 9 -8.03 32.78 -27.17
N ASN A 10 -9.07 32.20 -26.58
CA ASN A 10 -9.15 31.89 -25.17
C ASN A 10 -8.65 30.44 -24.95
N PRO A 11 -7.50 30.20 -24.30
CA PRO A 11 -7.12 28.87 -23.86
C PRO A 11 -7.26 28.77 -22.34
N SER A 12 -8.48 28.63 -21.85
CA SER A 12 -8.74 28.05 -20.53
C SER A 12 -9.43 26.69 -20.70
N THR A 13 -8.83 25.81 -21.50
CA THR A 13 -9.02 24.38 -21.31
C THR A 13 -8.32 24.02 -20.01
N ASN A 14 -9.14 23.96 -18.96
CA ASN A 14 -8.81 23.46 -17.64
C ASN A 14 -8.29 22.04 -17.83
N ASN A 15 -6.97 21.94 -17.94
CA ASN A 15 -6.25 20.71 -18.14
C ASN A 15 -6.36 19.95 -16.83
N SER A 16 -7.42 19.13 -16.75
CA SER A 16 -7.59 18.03 -15.81
C SER A 16 -6.38 17.11 -15.95
N ARG A 17 -5.25 17.54 -15.39
CA ARG A 17 -4.10 16.69 -15.16
C ARG A 17 -4.58 15.61 -14.21
N ALA A 18 -4.96 14.48 -14.81
CA ALA A 18 -4.88 13.19 -14.17
C ALA A 18 -3.48 13.12 -13.57
N GLY A 19 -3.41 13.43 -12.27
CA GLY A 19 -2.16 13.40 -11.53
C GLY A 19 -1.67 11.97 -11.61
N ILE A 20 -0.53 11.77 -12.27
CA ILE A 20 0.24 10.54 -12.15
C ILE A 20 0.63 10.48 -10.67
N LEU A 21 -0.13 9.73 -9.87
CA LEU A 21 0.12 9.43 -8.46
C LEU A 21 1.25 8.40 -8.36
N GLY A 22 2.43 8.77 -8.88
CA GLY A 22 3.67 8.05 -8.70
C GLY A 22 4.19 8.30 -7.29
N SER A 23 3.84 7.41 -6.37
CA SER A 23 4.11 7.48 -4.93
C SER A 23 3.47 8.69 -4.24
N TYR A 24 2.66 8.43 -3.22
CA TYR A 24 2.23 9.46 -2.29
C TYR A 24 3.47 10.03 -1.59
N GLU A 25 4.11 11.05 -2.15
CA GLU A 25 4.51 12.13 -1.28
C GLU A 25 3.20 12.73 -0.79
N ALA A 26 2.91 12.56 0.50
CA ALA A 26 1.86 13.30 1.19
C ALA A 26 2.18 14.81 1.12
N ARG A 27 2.08 15.40 -0.07
CA ARG A 27 2.33 16.82 -0.31
C ARG A 27 1.26 17.67 0.37
N ARG A 28 0.14 17.07 0.77
CA ARG A 28 -0.92 17.67 1.57
C ARG A 28 -0.87 17.16 3.02
N LEU A 29 0.23 17.44 3.73
CA LEU A 29 0.21 17.31 5.19
C LEU A 29 -0.58 18.50 5.75
N PRO A 30 -1.46 18.31 6.75
CA PRO A 30 -2.32 19.36 7.24
C PRO A 30 -1.50 20.52 7.79
N THR A 31 -1.84 21.73 7.34
CA THR A 31 -1.39 22.99 7.93
C THR A 31 -1.70 22.94 9.42
N ALA A 32 -0.65 22.92 10.26
CA ALA A 32 -0.82 23.05 11.70
C ALA A 32 -1.45 24.42 11.98
N MET A 33 -2.50 24.41 12.78
CA MET A 33 -3.25 25.61 13.12
C MET A 33 -3.18 25.87 14.61
N TRP A 34 -2.82 27.09 14.97
CA TRP A 34 -2.98 27.57 16.32
C TRP A 34 -3.88 28.81 16.29
N CYS A 35 -5.02 28.73 16.98
CA CYS A 35 -5.85 29.89 17.29
C CYS A 35 -5.82 30.15 18.80
N ARG A 36 -5.28 31.29 19.24
CA ARG A 36 -5.37 31.71 20.65
C ARG A 36 -6.47 32.74 20.80
N LEU A 37 -7.62 32.30 21.29
CA LEU A 37 -8.77 33.16 21.65
C LEU A 37 -8.77 33.37 23.17
N LYS A 38 -7.87 34.22 23.69
CA LYS A 38 -7.87 34.59 25.11
C LYS A 38 -8.48 35.99 25.24
N GLY A 39 -9.68 36.09 25.81
CA GLY A 39 -10.28 37.38 26.18
C GLY A 39 -11.30 37.99 25.22
N THR A 40 -11.98 37.21 24.38
CA THR A 40 -13.09 37.71 23.52
C THR A 40 -14.39 37.99 24.29
N SER A 41 -14.32 38.15 25.61
CA SER A 41 -15.43 38.65 26.42
C SER A 41 -15.70 40.10 26.03
N ARG A 42 -16.59 40.27 25.06
CA ARG A 42 -17.14 41.52 24.53
C ARG A 42 -16.21 42.28 23.56
N LEU A 43 -16.48 42.10 22.26
CA LEU A 43 -16.44 43.16 21.24
C LEU A 43 -17.52 44.24 21.53
N GLY A 44 -17.71 44.58 22.80
CA GLY A 44 -18.55 45.68 23.24
C GLY A 44 -17.65 46.90 23.39
N ALA A 45 -17.97 47.95 22.63
CA ALA A 45 -17.31 49.24 22.67
C ALA A 45 -17.04 49.69 24.12
N GLY A 46 -15.79 49.63 24.57
CA GLY A 46 -15.43 50.14 25.90
C GLY A 46 -14.19 49.55 26.59
N ALA A 47 -13.55 48.50 26.09
CA ALA A 47 -12.33 47.96 26.70
C ALA A 47 -11.08 48.27 25.88
N ASP A 48 -10.24 49.15 26.43
CA ASP A 48 -9.07 49.83 25.85
C ASP A 48 -7.87 48.91 25.46
N LYS A 49 -8.04 47.59 25.42
CA LYS A 49 -7.06 46.64 24.84
C LYS A 49 -7.78 45.43 24.24
N SER A 50 -8.31 45.58 23.03
CA SER A 50 -8.83 44.47 22.23
C SER A 50 -7.69 43.51 21.86
N TYR A 51 -7.72 42.31 22.43
CA TYR A 51 -6.86 41.21 22.00
C TYR A 51 -7.43 40.64 20.71
N TRP A 52 -6.77 40.95 19.58
CA TRP A 52 -7.13 40.36 18.29
C TRP A 52 -6.80 38.85 18.31
N PRO A 53 -7.68 37.99 17.77
CA PRO A 53 -7.36 36.59 17.62
C PRO A 53 -6.15 36.44 16.68
N LEU A 54 -5.06 35.90 17.19
CA LEU A 54 -3.90 35.54 16.38
C LEU A 54 -4.07 34.10 15.89
N VAL A 55 -4.06 33.94 14.57
CA VAL A 55 -4.06 32.65 13.88
C VAL A 55 -2.73 32.48 13.18
N VAL A 56 -1.99 31.43 13.53
CA VAL A 56 -0.73 31.09 12.88
C VAL A 56 -0.95 29.88 11.97
N LEU A 57 -0.57 30.02 10.70
CA LEU A 57 -0.67 28.99 9.67
C LEU A 57 0.72 28.62 9.16
N CYS A 58 1.11 27.36 9.30
CA CYS A 58 2.37 26.84 8.78
C CYS A 58 2.12 26.05 7.49
N SER A 59 2.72 26.49 6.38
CA SER A 59 2.54 25.85 5.07
C SER A 59 3.87 25.53 4.40
N LYS A 60 3.79 24.73 3.33
CA LYS A 60 4.97 24.34 2.55
C LYS A 60 5.45 25.52 1.69
N PRO A 61 6.76 25.64 1.44
CA PRO A 61 7.28 26.65 0.53
C PRO A 61 6.62 26.50 -0.86
N GLY A 62 6.11 27.61 -1.39
CA GLY A 62 5.41 27.66 -2.69
C GLY A 62 3.89 27.48 -2.61
N GLU A 63 3.31 27.22 -1.44
CA GLU A 63 1.86 27.16 -1.28
C GLU A 63 1.28 28.57 -1.07
N ASN A 64 0.35 28.99 -1.94
CA ASN A 64 -0.32 30.28 -1.81
C ASN A 64 -1.52 30.21 -0.85
N VAL A 65 -1.21 30.05 0.45
CA VAL A 65 -2.21 30.00 1.52
C VAL A 65 -3.14 31.23 1.54
N PRO A 66 -2.64 32.48 1.43
CA PRO A 66 -3.50 33.66 1.44
C PRO A 66 -4.54 33.62 0.32
N GLN A 67 -4.13 33.28 -0.90
CA GLN A 67 -5.03 33.21 -2.05
C GLN A 67 -6.12 32.15 -1.86
N ARG A 68 -5.81 30.99 -1.25
CA ARG A 68 -6.82 29.95 -0.97
C ARG A 68 -7.86 30.42 0.05
N ILE A 69 -7.43 31.12 1.09
CA ILE A 69 -8.33 31.69 2.09
C ILE A 69 -9.21 32.76 1.45
N GLU A 70 -8.61 33.67 0.67
CA GLU A 70 -9.32 34.72 -0.05
C GLU A 70 -10.36 34.14 -1.01
N GLN A 71 -9.98 33.15 -1.83
CA GLN A 71 -10.91 32.45 -2.72
C GLN A 71 -12.05 31.79 -1.94
N TYR A 72 -11.77 31.18 -0.80
CA TYR A 72 -12.79 30.57 0.03
C TYR A 72 -13.79 31.62 0.55
N TYR A 73 -13.33 32.73 1.11
CA TYR A 73 -14.24 33.75 1.63
C TYR A 73 -14.98 34.52 0.52
N ASN A 74 -14.32 34.78 -0.61
CA ASN A 74 -14.92 35.47 -1.76
C ASN A 74 -15.83 34.57 -2.61
N SER A 75 -15.81 33.24 -2.40
CA SER A 75 -16.72 32.31 -3.10
C SER A 75 -18.19 32.42 -2.68
N ASP A 76 -18.49 33.18 -1.61
CA ASP A 76 -19.85 33.42 -1.13
C ASP A 76 -20.29 34.85 -1.49
N PRO A 77 -21.09 35.05 -2.56
CA PRO A 77 -21.45 36.39 -3.06
C PRO A 77 -22.22 37.24 -2.04
N GLU A 78 -22.92 36.58 -1.11
CA GLU A 78 -23.72 37.23 -0.07
C GLU A 78 -22.87 37.68 1.15
N GLY A 79 -21.58 37.32 1.18
CA GLY A 79 -20.70 37.66 2.30
C GLY A 79 -21.07 37.00 3.63
N ARG A 80 -21.94 35.97 3.64
CA ARG A 80 -22.39 35.31 4.88
C ARG A 80 -21.22 34.72 5.65
N ARG A 81 -20.18 34.24 4.96
CA ARG A 81 -18.95 33.74 5.59
C ARG A 81 -18.21 34.82 6.38
N TRP A 82 -18.12 36.04 5.86
CA TRP A 82 -17.52 37.16 6.58
C TRP A 82 -18.39 37.57 7.76
N ASN A 83 -19.70 37.72 7.54
CA ASN A 83 -20.65 38.15 8.57
C ASN A 83 -20.68 37.19 9.77
N ARG A 84 -20.65 35.86 9.55
CA ARG A 84 -20.60 34.89 10.66
C ARG A 84 -19.25 34.89 11.38
N THR A 85 -18.15 35.16 10.68
CA THR A 85 -16.82 35.22 11.31
C THR A 85 -16.66 36.49 12.16
N GLU A 86 -17.22 37.60 11.70
CA GLU A 86 -17.31 38.85 12.46
C GLU A 86 -18.14 38.67 13.74
N ALA A 87 -19.30 38.01 13.63
CA ALA A 87 -20.14 37.75 14.79
C ALA A 87 -19.56 36.69 15.74
N CYS A 88 -18.75 35.74 15.25
CA CYS A 88 -18.12 34.70 16.07
C CYS A 88 -16.82 34.18 15.47
N ALA A 89 -15.70 34.49 16.12
CA ALA A 89 -14.37 34.08 15.68
C ALA A 89 -14.14 32.55 15.68
N PHE A 90 -14.98 31.76 16.38
CA PHE A 90 -14.88 30.29 16.35
C PHE A 90 -15.11 29.70 14.95
N TRP A 91 -15.85 30.38 14.07
CA TRP A 91 -16.03 29.94 12.68
C TRP A 91 -14.72 29.79 11.92
N ILE A 92 -13.68 30.56 12.30
CA ILE A 92 -12.35 30.50 11.68
C ILE A 92 -11.77 29.09 11.76
N TYR A 93 -11.94 28.39 12.89
CA TYR A 93 -11.44 27.02 13.03
C TYR A 93 -12.11 26.05 12.04
N LEU A 94 -13.44 26.11 11.92
CA LEU A 94 -14.18 25.25 10.97
C LEU A 94 -13.84 25.57 9.52
N ASP A 95 -13.75 26.86 9.19
CA ASP A 95 -13.47 27.31 7.84
C ASP A 95 -12.09 26.86 7.41
N LEU A 96 -11.09 27.06 8.27
CA LEU A 96 -9.74 26.63 7.94
C LEU A 96 -9.59 25.11 7.92
N LEU A 97 -10.27 24.38 8.82
CA LEU A 97 -10.33 22.92 8.72
C LEU A 97 -10.91 22.52 7.35
N SER A 98 -11.98 23.16 6.88
CA SER A 98 -12.57 22.85 5.58
C SER A 98 -11.68 23.24 4.38
N ILE A 99 -10.94 24.35 4.48
CA ILE A 99 -10.04 24.84 3.42
C ILE A 99 -8.86 23.89 3.26
N PHE A 100 -8.23 23.49 4.37
CA PHE A 100 -6.99 22.73 4.33
C PHE A 100 -7.20 21.21 4.39
N THR A 101 -8.39 20.74 4.75
CA THR A 101 -8.70 19.32 4.79
C THR A 101 -9.76 18.95 3.76
N ASP A 102 -9.29 18.38 2.65
CA ASP A 102 -10.16 17.74 1.66
C ASP A 102 -10.08 16.22 1.83
N TRP A 103 -10.68 15.75 2.92
CA TRP A 103 -10.69 14.32 3.27
C TRP A 103 -11.42 13.47 2.22
N ASP A 104 -12.46 14.01 1.57
CA ASP A 104 -13.21 13.27 0.54
C ASP A 104 -12.31 12.95 -0.65
N THR A 105 -11.65 13.96 -1.22
CA THR A 105 -10.71 13.76 -2.33
C THR A 105 -9.53 12.89 -1.91
N THR A 106 -9.00 13.09 -0.71
CA THR A 106 -7.85 12.33 -0.20
C THR A 106 -8.18 10.83 -0.08
N TRP A 107 -9.32 10.48 0.52
CA TRP A 107 -9.74 9.09 0.66
C TRP A 107 -10.22 8.47 -0.65
N LYS A 108 -10.82 9.26 -1.56
CA LYS A 108 -11.12 8.81 -2.93
C LYS A 108 -9.85 8.46 -3.69
N ALA A 109 -8.80 9.28 -3.59
CA ALA A 109 -7.50 8.99 -4.17
C ALA A 109 -6.88 7.72 -3.58
N ALA A 110 -6.88 7.59 -2.23
CA ALA A 110 -6.37 6.39 -1.55
C ALA A 110 -7.10 5.12 -2.02
N ARG A 111 -8.43 5.15 -2.12
CA ARG A 111 -9.25 4.05 -2.64
C ARG A 111 -8.98 3.75 -4.11
N SER A 112 -8.85 4.78 -4.95
CA SER A 112 -8.55 4.62 -6.37
C SER A 112 -7.18 3.97 -6.59
N ASN A 113 -6.16 4.40 -5.83
CA ASN A 113 -4.84 3.76 -5.89
C ASN A 113 -4.92 2.29 -5.45
N LEU A 114 -5.61 1.99 -4.35
CA LEU A 114 -5.78 0.61 -3.92
C LEU A 114 -6.49 -0.25 -4.97
N GLY A 115 -7.53 0.29 -5.61
CA GLY A 115 -8.21 -0.38 -6.73
C GLY A 115 -7.28 -0.62 -7.92
N HIS A 116 -6.43 0.35 -8.25
CA HIS A 116 -5.42 0.21 -9.30
C HIS A 116 -4.37 -0.87 -8.95
N ARG A 117 -3.87 -0.89 -7.72
CA ARG A 117 -2.92 -1.91 -7.22
C ARG A 117 -3.54 -3.31 -7.22
N SER A 118 -4.79 -3.41 -6.76
CA SER A 118 -5.55 -4.66 -6.79
C SER A 118 -5.65 -5.21 -8.21
N LYS A 119 -6.01 -4.37 -9.19
CA LYS A 119 -6.09 -4.74 -10.59
C LYS A 119 -4.74 -5.27 -11.13
N ILE A 120 -3.65 -4.56 -10.88
CA ILE A 120 -2.29 -5.00 -11.29
C ILE A 120 -1.91 -6.35 -10.67
N LEU A 121 -2.28 -6.60 -9.42
CA LEU A 121 -1.94 -7.84 -8.73
C LEU A 121 -2.72 -9.05 -9.28
N HIS A 122 -3.96 -8.83 -9.73
CA HIS A 122 -4.83 -9.85 -10.31
C HIS A 122 -4.59 -10.10 -11.80
N GLU A 123 -3.97 -9.16 -12.52
CA GLU A 123 -3.64 -9.33 -13.93
C GLU A 123 -2.50 -10.36 -14.12
N THR A 124 -2.71 -11.28 -15.07
CA THR A 124 -1.81 -12.43 -15.32
C THR A 124 -0.46 -12.00 -15.90
N GLU A 125 -0.43 -10.90 -16.66
CA GLU A 125 0.79 -10.30 -17.18
C GLU A 125 1.34 -9.28 -16.17
N ARG A 126 2.13 -9.77 -15.23
CA ARG A 126 2.78 -8.92 -14.22
C ARG A 126 3.80 -8.00 -14.89
N LEU A 127 3.43 -6.74 -15.08
CA LEU A 127 4.33 -5.71 -15.60
C LEU A 127 5.49 -5.37 -14.65
N THR A 128 5.37 -5.70 -13.36
CA THR A 128 6.36 -5.36 -12.33
C THR A 128 6.69 -6.56 -11.44
N PRO A 129 7.94 -6.70 -10.97
CA PRO A 129 8.33 -7.74 -10.02
C PRO A 129 7.51 -7.68 -8.71
N VAL A 130 7.17 -8.84 -8.14
CA VAL A 130 6.31 -8.89 -6.94
C VAL A 130 6.95 -8.19 -5.74
N VAL A 131 8.28 -8.25 -5.60
CA VAL A 131 9.00 -7.54 -4.53
C VAL A 131 8.74 -6.03 -4.59
N GLU A 132 8.72 -5.45 -5.79
CA GLU A 132 8.45 -4.03 -5.98
C GLU A 132 6.98 -3.71 -5.68
N GLN A 133 6.05 -4.57 -6.11
CA GLN A 133 4.62 -4.44 -5.78
C GLN A 133 4.39 -4.46 -4.26
N THR A 134 5.00 -5.41 -3.55
CA THR A 134 4.92 -5.51 -2.09
C THR A 134 5.51 -4.29 -1.40
N ARG A 135 6.65 -3.78 -1.87
CA ARG A 135 7.25 -2.55 -1.33
C ARG A 135 6.33 -1.33 -1.53
N ASN A 136 5.72 -1.21 -2.70
CA ASN A 136 4.75 -0.17 -2.98
C ASN A 136 3.51 -0.30 -2.10
N LEU A 137 3.01 -1.51 -1.90
CA LEU A 137 1.86 -1.77 -1.02
C LEU A 137 2.19 -1.41 0.44
N HIS A 138 3.38 -1.74 0.95
CA HIS A 138 3.82 -1.32 2.28
C HIS A 138 3.89 0.20 2.42
N ARG A 139 4.39 0.91 1.39
CA ARG A 139 4.41 2.38 1.39
C ARG A 139 3.00 2.97 1.39
N ASP A 140 2.09 2.35 0.64
CA ASP A 140 0.68 2.74 0.62
C ASP A 140 0.02 2.47 1.98
N THR A 141 0.34 1.36 2.67
CA THR A 141 -0.13 1.07 4.03
C THR A 141 0.37 2.11 5.03
N ALA A 142 1.66 2.43 5.01
CA ALA A 142 2.24 3.45 5.89
C ALA A 142 1.55 4.82 5.68
N THR A 143 1.32 5.19 4.43
CA THR A 143 0.59 6.43 4.08
C THR A 143 -0.85 6.40 4.62
N THR A 144 -1.57 5.27 4.49
CA THR A 144 -2.92 5.13 5.04
C THR A 144 -2.93 5.28 6.57
N ILE A 145 -1.92 4.74 7.26
CA ILE A 145 -1.77 4.88 8.72
C ILE A 145 -1.57 6.35 9.10
N ASP A 146 -0.67 7.07 8.42
CA ASP A 146 -0.41 8.49 8.68
C ASP A 146 -1.65 9.37 8.45
N LEU A 147 -2.40 9.09 7.37
CA LEU A 147 -3.66 9.77 7.07
C LEU A 147 -4.71 9.53 8.16
N ARG A 148 -4.81 8.28 8.63
CA ARG A 148 -5.72 7.92 9.71
C ARG A 148 -5.37 8.63 11.01
N GLU A 149 -4.09 8.71 11.34
CA GLU A 149 -3.64 9.40 12.55
C GLU A 149 -3.94 10.90 12.50
N SER A 150 -3.67 11.54 11.37
CA SER A 150 -4.00 12.95 11.13
C SER A 150 -5.51 13.21 11.29
N MET A 151 -6.35 12.32 10.78
CA MET A 151 -7.80 12.42 10.90
C MET A 151 -8.28 12.19 12.35
N ARG A 152 -7.66 11.26 13.09
CA ARG A 152 -7.95 11.08 14.53
C ARG A 152 -7.60 12.32 15.34
N LEU A 153 -6.48 12.94 15.04
CA LEU A 153 -6.08 14.21 15.65
C LEU A 153 -7.11 15.32 15.39
N HIS A 154 -7.61 15.44 14.15
CA HIS A 154 -8.68 16.40 13.84
C HIS A 154 -10.01 16.06 14.53
N SER A 155 -10.37 14.78 14.62
CA SER A 155 -11.58 14.34 15.35
C SER A 155 -11.48 14.69 16.83
N PHE A 156 -10.33 14.41 17.46
CA PHE A 156 -10.07 14.77 18.84
C PHE A 156 -10.11 16.30 19.05
N SER A 157 -9.42 17.06 18.20
CA SER A 157 -9.40 18.53 18.25
C SER A 157 -10.81 19.11 18.09
N MET A 158 -11.62 18.55 17.18
CA MET A 158 -13.01 18.96 16.98
C MET A 158 -13.91 18.65 18.17
N LYS A 159 -13.73 17.50 18.84
CA LYS A 159 -14.47 17.17 20.08
C LYS A 159 -14.15 18.16 21.20
N HIS A 160 -12.87 18.44 21.43
CA HIS A 160 -12.42 19.42 22.42
C HIS A 160 -12.92 20.83 22.09
N PHE A 161 -12.87 21.22 20.82
CA PHE A 161 -13.40 22.49 20.33
C PHE A 161 -14.91 22.62 20.58
N LEU A 162 -15.67 21.55 20.34
CA LEU A 162 -17.11 21.50 20.60
C LEU A 162 -17.44 21.64 22.09
N GLU A 163 -16.65 21.04 22.98
CA GLU A 163 -16.77 21.22 24.44
C GLU A 163 -16.48 22.67 24.83
N SER A 164 -15.40 23.24 24.30
CA SER A 164 -15.01 24.64 24.57
C SER A 164 -16.10 25.64 24.16
N ILE A 165 -16.74 25.43 22.99
CA ILE A 165 -17.86 26.28 22.54
C ILE A 165 -19.05 26.21 23.51
N LYS A 166 -19.34 25.01 24.06
CA LYS A 166 -20.48 24.83 24.95
C LYS A 166 -20.35 25.61 26.26
N GLU A 167 -19.12 25.82 26.71
CA GLU A 167 -18.80 26.52 27.96
C GLU A 167 -18.75 28.05 27.80
N GLN A 168 -18.43 28.57 26.61
CA GLN A 168 -18.04 29.98 26.43
C GLN A 168 -19.11 30.92 25.86
N SER A 169 -20.16 30.46 25.17
CA SER A 169 -21.05 31.39 24.44
C SER A 169 -22.33 31.77 25.20
N SER A 170 -22.60 33.08 25.27
CA SER A 170 -23.81 33.68 25.83
C SER A 170 -24.95 33.86 24.81
N ASP A 171 -24.62 33.89 23.51
CA ASP A 171 -25.60 33.94 22.42
C ASP A 171 -25.97 32.52 21.97
N LEU A 172 -27.26 32.20 22.03
CA LEU A 172 -27.83 30.86 21.84
C LEU A 172 -28.00 30.50 20.36
N ALA A 173 -28.50 31.42 19.54
CA ALA A 173 -28.90 31.09 18.16
C ALA A 173 -27.69 30.82 17.24
N MET A 174 -26.65 31.66 17.35
CA MET A 174 -25.43 31.49 16.55
C MET A 174 -24.60 30.27 16.99
N ARG A 175 -24.64 29.96 18.28
CA ARG A 175 -24.02 28.79 18.88
C ARG A 175 -24.63 27.51 18.33
N ASP A 176 -25.94 27.45 18.18
CA ASP A 176 -26.62 26.25 17.71
C ASP A 176 -26.21 25.87 16.28
N ASP A 177 -26.13 26.83 15.35
CA ASP A 177 -25.64 26.56 13.98
C ASP A 177 -24.18 26.07 13.99
N LEU A 178 -23.32 26.70 14.77
CA LEU A 178 -21.93 26.30 14.91
C LEU A 178 -21.81 24.87 15.47
N ILE A 179 -22.58 24.53 16.51
CA ILE A 179 -22.62 23.19 17.10
C ILE A 179 -23.11 22.16 16.09
N ILE A 180 -24.16 22.46 15.32
CA ILE A 180 -24.68 21.58 14.26
C ILE A 180 -23.58 21.33 13.22
N ARG A 181 -22.85 22.36 12.79
CA ARG A 181 -21.74 22.21 11.84
C ARG A 181 -20.58 21.38 12.40
N CYS A 182 -20.21 21.58 13.67
CA CYS A 182 -19.21 20.75 14.34
C CYS A 182 -19.63 19.28 14.38
N LYS A 183 -20.87 18.99 14.79
CA LYS A 183 -21.42 17.63 14.83
C LYS A 183 -21.43 16.97 13.46
N ASN A 184 -21.89 17.67 12.43
CA ASN A 184 -21.89 17.16 11.05
C ASN A 184 -20.45 16.86 10.58
N THR A 185 -19.49 17.70 10.95
CA THR A 185 -18.07 17.47 10.60
C THR A 185 -17.51 16.27 11.34
N LEU A 186 -17.84 16.07 12.63
CA LEU A 186 -17.45 14.89 13.40
C LEU A 186 -17.99 13.60 12.80
N VAL A 187 -19.28 13.57 12.43
CA VAL A 187 -19.89 12.39 11.78
C VAL A 187 -19.15 12.04 10.48
N ARG A 188 -18.75 13.06 9.69
CA ARG A 188 -17.94 12.83 8.48
C ARG A 188 -16.55 12.27 8.80
N LEU A 189 -15.87 12.79 9.83
CA LEU A 189 -14.58 12.27 10.27
C LEU A 189 -14.69 10.82 10.77
N GLU A 190 -15.77 10.48 11.48
CA GLU A 190 -16.04 9.10 11.93
C GLU A 190 -16.29 8.15 10.74
N TYR A 191 -17.04 8.59 9.73
CA TYR A 191 -17.21 7.84 8.49
C TYR A 191 -15.87 7.57 7.78
N TYR A 192 -14.96 8.56 7.77
CA TYR A 192 -13.64 8.38 7.20
C TYR A 192 -12.77 7.42 8.04
N ASP A 193 -12.90 7.37 9.38
CA ASP A 193 -12.19 6.38 10.20
C ASP A 193 -12.61 4.96 9.86
N LEU A 194 -13.93 4.73 9.73
CA LEU A 194 -14.47 3.45 9.28
C LEU A 194 -13.93 3.07 7.90
N THR A 195 -13.93 4.02 6.96
CA THR A 195 -13.40 3.82 5.61
C THR A 195 -11.91 3.48 5.62
N SER A 196 -11.11 4.16 6.45
CA SER A 196 -9.67 3.92 6.58
C SER A 196 -9.38 2.51 7.10
N ALA A 197 -10.20 2.01 8.04
CA ALA A 197 -10.07 0.66 8.57
C ALA A 197 -10.37 -0.40 7.48
N THR A 198 -11.37 -0.18 6.64
CA THR A 198 -11.66 -1.05 5.50
C THR A 198 -10.52 -1.05 4.49
N LEU A 199 -9.94 0.12 4.17
CA LEU A 199 -8.81 0.23 3.25
C LEU A 199 -7.56 -0.50 3.78
N LEU A 200 -7.26 -0.38 5.07
CA LEU A 200 -6.15 -1.11 5.69
C LEU A 200 -6.36 -2.63 5.61
N ALA A 201 -7.56 -3.12 5.92
CA ALA A 201 -7.86 -4.54 5.82
C ALA A 201 -7.74 -5.05 4.36
N GLN A 202 -8.15 -4.25 3.39
CA GLN A 202 -7.96 -4.58 1.96
C GLN A 202 -6.48 -4.57 1.56
N GLN A 203 -5.67 -3.62 2.06
CA GLN A 203 -4.23 -3.59 1.85
C GLN A 203 -3.54 -4.84 2.45
N GLU A 204 -3.91 -5.25 3.65
CA GLU A 204 -3.40 -6.49 4.28
C GLU A 204 -3.76 -7.74 3.46
N ASN A 205 -4.99 -7.82 2.96
CA ASN A 205 -5.43 -8.93 2.10
C ASN A 205 -4.66 -8.98 0.78
N LEU A 206 -4.43 -7.84 0.12
CA LEU A 206 -3.61 -7.78 -1.10
C LEU A 206 -2.16 -8.19 -0.83
N LEU A 207 -1.64 -7.85 0.34
CA LEU A 207 -0.28 -8.19 0.75
C LEU A 207 -0.14 -9.70 0.96
N GLY A 208 -1.13 -10.33 1.59
CA GLY A 208 -1.24 -11.78 1.67
C GLY A 208 -1.33 -12.45 0.29
N LEU A 209 -2.14 -11.91 -0.61
CA LEU A 209 -2.25 -12.42 -1.98
C LEU A 209 -0.93 -12.30 -2.76
N ALA A 210 -0.23 -11.17 -2.62
CA ALA A 210 1.07 -10.95 -3.25
C ALA A 210 2.09 -12.00 -2.79
N PHE A 211 2.19 -12.26 -1.49
CA PHE A 211 3.08 -13.27 -0.94
C PHE A 211 2.72 -14.69 -1.35
N ASN A 212 1.44 -15.05 -1.28
CA ASN A 212 0.98 -16.37 -1.69
C ASN A 212 1.31 -16.62 -3.17
N THR A 213 1.08 -15.62 -4.02
CA THR A 213 1.35 -15.80 -5.44
C THR A 213 2.84 -15.81 -5.74
N GLU A 214 3.66 -15.01 -5.03
CA GLU A 214 5.12 -15.10 -5.13
C GLU A 214 5.64 -16.49 -4.73
N THR A 215 5.08 -17.04 -3.65
CA THR A 215 5.45 -18.37 -3.16
C THR A 215 5.10 -19.43 -4.20
N VAL A 216 3.93 -19.34 -4.84
CA VAL A 216 3.53 -20.23 -5.93
C VAL A 216 4.45 -20.08 -7.14
N THR A 217 4.78 -18.86 -7.56
CA THR A 217 5.67 -18.64 -8.70
C THR A 217 7.09 -19.11 -8.43
N GLN A 218 7.63 -18.85 -7.23
CA GLN A 218 8.95 -19.35 -6.83
C GLN A 218 8.97 -20.89 -6.79
N THR A 219 7.92 -21.51 -6.24
CA THR A 219 7.79 -22.96 -6.23
C THR A 219 7.76 -23.52 -7.64
N GLN A 220 7.00 -22.92 -8.55
CA GLN A 220 6.92 -23.36 -9.94
C GLN A 220 8.24 -23.17 -10.70
N VAL A 221 8.94 -22.06 -10.47
CA VAL A 221 10.28 -21.82 -11.04
C VAL A 221 11.27 -22.86 -10.52
N ASN A 222 11.27 -23.13 -9.21
CA ASN A 222 12.12 -24.16 -8.61
C ASN A 222 11.80 -25.55 -9.19
N LEU A 223 10.53 -25.91 -9.38
CA LEU A 223 10.15 -27.17 -10.00
C LEU A 223 10.66 -27.28 -11.45
N ASN A 224 10.54 -26.21 -12.24
CA ASN A 224 11.05 -26.18 -13.62
C ASN A 224 12.59 -26.30 -13.66
N GLN A 225 13.29 -25.66 -12.73
CA GLN A 225 14.73 -25.80 -12.59
C GLN A 225 15.12 -27.22 -12.16
N THR A 226 14.43 -27.81 -11.19
CA THR A 226 14.64 -29.20 -10.79
C THR A 226 14.44 -30.14 -11.98
N GLN A 227 13.43 -29.90 -12.82
CA GLN A 227 13.24 -30.68 -14.05
C GLN A 227 14.39 -30.50 -15.04
N ALA A 228 14.90 -29.27 -15.22
CA ALA A 228 16.05 -29.00 -16.07
C ALA A 228 17.33 -29.68 -15.55
N VAL A 229 17.58 -29.62 -14.25
CA VAL A 229 18.70 -30.29 -13.58
C VAL A 229 18.58 -31.80 -13.75
N ASN A 230 17.38 -32.38 -13.60
CA ASN A 230 17.16 -33.80 -13.84
C ASN A 230 17.49 -34.21 -15.27
N ARG A 231 17.21 -33.37 -16.27
CA ARG A 231 17.59 -33.63 -17.67
C ARG A 231 19.10 -33.57 -17.88
N ILE A 232 19.78 -32.61 -17.27
CA ILE A 232 21.25 -32.49 -17.35
C ILE A 232 21.91 -33.70 -16.70
N THR A 233 21.43 -34.08 -15.52
CA THR A 233 21.89 -35.27 -14.80
C THR A 233 21.69 -36.53 -15.64
N ALA A 234 20.52 -36.70 -16.27
CA ALA A 234 20.26 -37.82 -17.18
C ALA A 234 21.19 -37.84 -18.40
N LEU A 235 21.47 -36.67 -19.01
CA LEU A 235 22.44 -36.57 -20.11
C LEU A 235 23.86 -36.90 -19.65
N GLY A 236 24.27 -36.45 -18.45
CA GLY A 236 25.55 -36.80 -17.85
C GLY A 236 25.71 -38.31 -17.69
N PHE A 237 24.66 -39.01 -17.24
CA PHE A 237 24.67 -40.48 -17.12
C PHE A 237 24.84 -41.20 -18.46
N ILE A 238 24.43 -40.60 -19.58
CA ILE A 238 24.60 -41.18 -20.92
C ILE A 238 25.99 -40.82 -21.49
N PHE A 239 26.39 -39.56 -21.40
CA PHE A 239 27.62 -39.06 -22.03
C PHE A 239 28.88 -39.46 -21.29
N LEU A 240 28.85 -39.63 -19.97
CA LEU A 240 30.05 -39.94 -19.18
C LEU A 240 30.60 -41.34 -19.49
N PRO A 241 29.78 -42.42 -19.55
CA PRO A 241 30.23 -43.73 -20.01
C PRO A 241 30.68 -43.75 -21.47
N LEU A 242 29.95 -43.07 -22.36
CA LEU A 242 30.30 -42.98 -23.78
C LEU A 242 31.65 -42.28 -23.99
N SER A 243 31.91 -41.21 -23.24
CA SER A 243 33.19 -40.47 -23.28
C SER A 243 34.34 -41.32 -22.72
N PHE A 244 34.09 -42.13 -21.69
CA PHE A 244 35.08 -43.07 -21.15
C PHE A 244 35.46 -44.14 -22.17
N VAL A 245 34.47 -44.75 -22.82
CA VAL A 245 34.70 -45.74 -23.88
C VAL A 245 35.46 -45.12 -25.06
N ALA A 246 35.06 -43.92 -25.51
CA ALA A 246 35.77 -43.19 -26.55
C ALA A 246 37.22 -42.85 -26.16
N SER A 247 37.47 -42.48 -24.91
CA SER A 247 38.81 -42.19 -24.40
C SER A 247 39.70 -43.43 -24.33
N ILE A 248 39.18 -44.59 -23.92
CA ILE A 248 39.92 -45.86 -23.96
C ILE A 248 40.37 -46.16 -25.39
N PHE A 249 39.48 -45.95 -26.37
CA PHE A 249 39.79 -46.19 -27.78
C PHE A 249 40.65 -45.09 -28.42
N GLY A 250 40.67 -43.88 -27.86
CA GLY A 250 41.53 -42.79 -28.30
C GLY A 250 42.99 -42.93 -27.86
N ILE A 251 43.29 -43.75 -26.85
CA ILE A 251 44.66 -44.04 -26.42
C ILE A 251 45.31 -45.01 -27.42
N THR A 252 46.02 -44.46 -28.40
CA THR A 252 46.58 -45.15 -29.57
C THR A 252 47.76 -46.10 -29.28
N THR A 253 48.02 -46.44 -28.02
CA THR A 253 49.19 -47.24 -27.64
C THR A 253 48.95 -48.76 -27.65
N PHE A 254 47.70 -49.20 -27.83
CA PHE A 254 47.39 -50.63 -27.95
C PHE A 254 47.42 -51.10 -29.40
N THR A 255 48.46 -51.85 -29.78
CA THR A 255 48.55 -52.62 -31.03
C THR A 255 47.66 -53.88 -31.01
N ALA A 256 46.50 -53.79 -30.38
CA ALA A 256 45.56 -54.90 -30.25
C ALA A 256 44.81 -55.13 -31.58
N SER A 257 44.69 -56.40 -31.99
CA SER A 257 43.96 -56.77 -33.21
C SER A 257 42.51 -56.26 -33.16
N ALA A 258 42.05 -55.63 -34.27
CA ALA A 258 40.71 -55.05 -34.46
C ALA A 258 39.53 -55.97 -34.07
N ARG A 259 39.76 -57.28 -33.97
CA ARG A 259 38.76 -58.28 -33.58
C ARG A 259 38.37 -58.25 -32.10
N TRP A 260 39.23 -57.74 -31.22
CA TRP A 260 38.93 -57.71 -29.76
C TRP A 260 38.10 -56.49 -29.32
N TYR A 261 37.98 -55.48 -30.18
CA TYR A 261 37.24 -54.24 -29.89
C TYR A 261 35.76 -54.46 -29.55
N PRO A 262 34.96 -55.17 -30.38
CA PRO A 262 33.56 -55.43 -30.03
C PRO A 262 33.43 -56.30 -28.77
N VAL A 263 34.39 -57.20 -28.52
CA VAL A 263 34.42 -58.08 -27.34
C VAL A 263 34.61 -57.27 -26.05
N ALA A 264 35.37 -56.17 -26.08
CA ALA A 264 35.56 -55.29 -24.92
C ALA A 264 34.49 -54.18 -24.81
N ALA A 265 34.01 -53.65 -25.93
CA ALA A 265 33.03 -52.56 -25.98
C ALA A 265 31.64 -52.99 -25.50
N VAL A 266 31.18 -54.18 -25.89
CA VAL A 266 29.83 -54.64 -25.53
C VAL A 266 29.68 -54.85 -24.01
N PRO A 267 30.60 -55.55 -23.30
CA PRO A 267 30.51 -55.70 -21.85
C PRO A 267 30.62 -54.37 -21.10
N THR A 268 31.51 -53.46 -21.53
CA THR A 268 31.64 -52.15 -20.89
C THR A 268 30.39 -51.30 -21.07
N MET A 269 29.74 -51.35 -22.25
CA MET A 269 28.45 -50.70 -22.46
C MET A 269 27.34 -51.33 -21.60
N VAL A 270 27.28 -52.66 -21.50
CA VAL A 270 26.29 -53.35 -20.66
C VAL A 270 26.49 -53.03 -19.18
N ILE A 271 27.72 -53.06 -18.68
CA ILE A 271 28.05 -52.74 -17.28
C ILE A 271 27.66 -51.30 -16.96
N THR A 272 27.97 -50.35 -17.85
CA THR A 272 27.64 -48.94 -17.64
C THR A 272 26.14 -48.69 -17.66
N VAL A 273 25.38 -49.35 -18.54
CA VAL A 273 23.90 -49.31 -18.53
C VAL A 273 23.33 -49.93 -17.25
N VAL A 274 23.84 -51.06 -16.80
CA VAL A 274 23.39 -51.72 -15.55
C VAL A 274 23.67 -50.83 -14.35
N ILE A 275 24.86 -50.24 -14.25
CA ILE A 275 25.21 -49.30 -13.17
C ILE A 275 24.29 -48.08 -13.19
N ALA A 276 24.00 -47.52 -14.37
CA ALA A 276 23.09 -46.39 -14.51
C ALA A 276 21.66 -46.74 -14.05
N LEU A 277 21.14 -47.92 -14.42
CA LEU A 277 19.83 -48.39 -13.99
C LEU A 277 19.77 -48.65 -12.47
N LEU A 278 20.83 -49.23 -11.91
CA LEU A 278 20.92 -49.47 -10.46
C LEU A 278 21.00 -48.15 -9.69
N LEU A 279 21.82 -47.19 -10.14
CA LEU A 279 21.91 -45.86 -9.54
C LEU A 279 20.56 -45.14 -9.59
N GLY A 280 19.86 -45.16 -10.73
CA GLY A 280 18.54 -44.55 -10.86
C GLY A 280 17.50 -45.14 -9.90
N LYS A 281 17.54 -46.46 -9.67
CA LYS A 281 16.67 -47.09 -8.66
C LYS A 281 17.06 -46.72 -7.24
N VAL A 282 18.35 -46.70 -6.92
CA VAL A 282 18.85 -46.32 -5.59
C VAL A 282 18.48 -44.87 -5.27
N THR A 283 18.64 -43.93 -6.22
CA THR A 283 18.25 -42.53 -6.01
C THR A 283 16.75 -42.39 -5.80
N SER A 284 15.92 -43.07 -6.60
CA SER A 284 14.46 -43.03 -6.43
C SER A 284 13.97 -43.64 -5.10
N ALA A 285 14.60 -44.72 -4.63
CA ALA A 285 14.30 -45.32 -3.34
C ALA A 285 14.73 -44.41 -2.18
N TRP A 286 15.87 -43.75 -2.33
CA TRP A 286 16.38 -42.80 -1.33
C TRP A 286 15.50 -41.56 -1.23
N GLU A 287 14.98 -41.08 -2.36
CA GLU A 287 14.05 -39.95 -2.43
C GLU A 287 12.71 -40.28 -1.75
N ASN A 288 12.12 -41.46 -2.01
CA ASN A 288 10.91 -41.93 -1.32
C ASN A 288 11.10 -42.04 0.20
N ILE A 289 12.24 -42.56 0.67
CA ILE A 289 12.55 -42.65 2.11
C ILE A 289 12.73 -41.26 2.73
N SER A 290 13.23 -40.29 1.97
CA SER A 290 13.45 -38.92 2.45
C SER A 290 12.14 -38.13 2.55
N VAL A 291 11.22 -38.34 1.59
CA VAL A 291 9.85 -37.79 1.64
C VAL A 291 9.09 -38.34 2.85
N GLU A 292 9.20 -39.64 3.14
CA GLU A 292 8.53 -40.28 4.28
C GLU A 292 9.03 -39.78 5.65
N ARG A 293 10.32 -39.41 5.73
CA ARG A 293 10.90 -38.77 6.94
C ARG A 293 10.57 -37.29 7.08
N GLY A 294 10.25 -36.60 5.98
CA GLY A 294 9.82 -35.19 5.99
C GLY A 294 8.39 -35.03 6.49
N THR A 295 7.46 -35.86 6.01
CA THR A 295 6.04 -35.83 6.42
C THR A 295 5.81 -36.22 7.87
N THR A 296 6.70 -36.99 8.50
CA THR A 296 6.62 -37.27 9.94
C THR A 296 7.08 -36.11 10.82
N ARG A 297 7.79 -35.12 10.27
CA ARG A 297 8.21 -33.90 11.00
C ARG A 297 7.29 -32.70 10.78
N GLU A 298 6.46 -32.69 9.73
CA GLU A 298 5.46 -31.64 9.45
C GLU A 298 4.02 -31.99 9.91
N GLY A 299 3.89 -32.83 10.94
CA GLY A 299 2.65 -32.94 11.73
C GLY A 299 2.28 -31.67 12.53
N VAL A 300 2.91 -30.53 12.25
CA VAL A 300 2.55 -29.21 12.76
C VAL A 300 2.21 -28.32 11.57
N ASN A 301 0.98 -28.46 11.07
CA ASN A 301 0.40 -27.60 10.05
C ASN A 301 0.63 -26.10 10.40
N PRO A 302 1.41 -25.32 9.62
CA PRO A 302 1.58 -23.89 9.85
C PRO A 302 0.27 -23.10 9.65
N LEU A 303 -0.71 -23.69 8.95
CA LEU A 303 -2.06 -23.12 8.79
C LEU A 303 -2.91 -23.18 10.07
N THR A 304 -2.62 -24.10 11.00
CA THR A 304 -3.31 -24.12 12.32
C THR A 304 -2.82 -22.98 13.21
N TYR A 305 -1.57 -22.51 13.01
CA TYR A 305 -0.99 -21.41 13.79
C TYR A 305 -1.57 -20.04 13.39
N TYR A 306 -1.95 -19.83 12.12
CA TYR A 306 -2.56 -18.57 11.68
C TYR A 306 -4.06 -18.49 12.00
N ASN A 307 -4.83 -19.58 11.85
CA ASN A 307 -6.25 -19.58 12.20
C ASN A 307 -6.49 -19.53 13.72
N GLY A 308 -5.59 -20.10 14.54
CA GLY A 308 -5.67 -20.00 16.00
C GLY A 308 -5.45 -18.59 16.56
N ARG A 309 -4.73 -17.72 15.84
CA ARG A 309 -4.45 -16.34 16.27
C ARG A 309 -5.60 -15.38 15.96
N LEU A 310 -6.34 -15.62 14.88
CA LEU A 310 -7.54 -14.83 14.55
C LEU A 310 -8.74 -15.20 15.45
N ALA A 311 -8.91 -16.50 15.78
CA ALA A 311 -9.97 -16.95 16.69
C ALA A 311 -9.77 -16.49 18.14
N LYS A 312 -8.52 -16.30 18.61
CA LYS A 312 -8.27 -15.72 19.94
C LYS A 312 -8.48 -14.20 20.01
N SER A 313 -8.44 -13.48 18.87
CA SER A 313 -8.70 -12.03 18.87
C SER A 313 -10.20 -11.68 18.82
N SER A 314 -11.06 -12.57 18.33
CA SER A 314 -12.52 -12.38 18.33
C SER A 314 -13.18 -12.72 19.66
N VAL A 315 -12.60 -13.62 20.46
CA VAL A 315 -13.15 -14.00 21.79
C VAL A 315 -12.87 -12.94 22.86
N ASN A 316 -11.71 -12.25 22.82
CA ASN A 316 -11.40 -11.19 23.80
C ASN A 316 -12.14 -9.86 23.56
N ARG A 317 -12.88 -9.70 22.46
CA ARG A 317 -13.67 -8.48 22.21
C ARG A 317 -15.12 -8.58 22.65
N SER A 318 -15.56 -9.75 23.12
CA SER A 318 -16.92 -10.00 23.61
C SER A 318 -17.06 -9.90 25.13
N SER A 319 -15.96 -9.78 25.88
CA SER A 319 -16.02 -9.78 27.35
C SER A 319 -15.90 -8.39 28.00
N ASP A 320 -15.69 -7.33 27.22
CA ASP A 320 -15.55 -5.93 27.68
C ASP A 320 -16.76 -5.05 27.32
N LYS A 321 -17.94 -5.66 27.18
CA LYS A 321 -19.22 -4.92 27.12
C LYS A 321 -20.20 -5.50 28.13
N VAL A 322 -19.92 -5.18 29.40
CA VAL A 322 -20.94 -4.90 30.42
C VAL A 322 -21.09 -3.38 30.47
#